data_AF-A0A953LGK7-F1
#
_entry.id   AF-A0A953LGK7-F1
#
_cell.length_a   1.000
_cell.length_b   1.000
_cell.length_c   1.000
_cell.angle_alpha   90.00
_cell.angle_beta   90.00
_cell.angle_gamma   90.00
#
_symmetry.space_group_name_H-M   'P 1'
#
loop_
_entity.id
_entity.type
_entity.pdbx_description
1 polymer ?
#
loop_
_entity_poly.entity_id
_entity_poly.type
_entity_poly.pdbx_seq_one_letter_code
_entity_poly.pdbx_strand_id
1 'polypeptide(L)'
;MLQRALGLLRFRAPEPAVREPDHHALMKAALARVETAHQMLREARTLEELDVARSALQQAQAEVQHVIRTAKRERGVALRPIAETEQVYRALRERLKGRGSPSDAQVQPGRPDSPAAGE
;
A
#
# COMPACT_ATOMS: atom_id res chain seq x y z
N MET A 1 4.86 2.37 -60.87
CA MET A 1 6.27 2.28 -60.45
C MET A 1 6.60 2.99 -59.12
N LEU A 2 5.63 3.60 -58.42
CA LEU A 2 5.86 4.25 -57.12
C LEU A 2 5.82 3.31 -55.89
N GLN A 3 5.26 2.11 -56.02
CA GLN A 3 5.18 1.15 -54.91
C GLN A 3 6.48 0.39 -54.65
N ARG A 4 7.39 0.30 -55.65
CA ARG A 4 8.72 -0.33 -55.47
C ARG A 4 9.73 0.58 -54.75
N ALA A 5 9.53 1.90 -54.77
CA ALA A 5 10.42 2.85 -54.10
C ALA A 5 10.21 2.91 -52.58
N LEU A 6 9.00 2.57 -52.10
CA LEU A 6 8.68 2.54 -50.67
C LEU A 6 9.21 1.30 -49.93
N GLY A 7 9.68 0.27 -50.66
CA GLY A 7 10.33 -0.90 -50.06
C GLY A 7 11.81 -0.68 -49.67
N LEU A 8 12.45 0.35 -50.22
CA LEU A 8 13.87 0.67 -49.97
C LEU A 8 14.07 1.61 -48.78
N LEU A 9 13.05 2.38 -48.42
CA LEU A 9 13.04 3.20 -47.22
C LEU A 9 12.59 2.33 -46.05
N ARG A 10 13.49 1.48 -45.55
CA ARG A 10 13.39 0.80 -44.24
C ARG A 10 13.29 1.82 -43.09
N PHE A 11 12.30 2.70 -43.11
CA PHE A 11 11.69 3.26 -41.91
C PHE A 11 10.94 2.13 -41.23
N ARG A 12 11.70 1.14 -40.75
CA ARG A 12 11.37 0.43 -39.55
C ARG A 12 11.29 1.54 -38.51
N ALA A 13 10.09 2.04 -38.25
CA ALA A 13 9.85 2.80 -37.03
C ALA A 13 10.52 1.98 -35.92
N PRO A 14 11.43 2.55 -35.12
CA PRO A 14 11.87 1.86 -33.93
C PRO A 14 10.57 1.57 -33.19
N GLU A 15 10.21 0.29 -33.08
CA GLU A 15 9.24 -0.11 -32.07
C GLU A 15 9.70 0.59 -30.80
N PRO A 16 8.86 1.41 -30.14
CA PRO A 16 9.24 1.95 -28.86
C PRO A 16 9.45 0.71 -28.01
N ALA A 17 10.72 0.36 -27.79
CA ALA A 17 11.09 -0.68 -26.86
C ALA A 17 10.45 -0.21 -25.56
N VAL A 18 9.32 -0.81 -25.21
CA VAL A 18 8.66 -0.62 -23.94
C VAL A 18 9.67 -1.15 -22.95
N ARG A 19 10.61 -0.30 -22.54
CA ARG A 19 11.54 -0.59 -21.47
C ARG A 19 10.62 -0.77 -20.27
N GLU A 20 10.48 -2.01 -19.84
CA GLU A 20 9.80 -2.31 -18.59
C GLU A 20 10.33 -1.32 -17.54
N PRO A 21 9.45 -0.60 -16.84
CA PRO A 21 9.88 0.38 -15.88
C PRO A 21 10.77 -0.31 -14.85
N ASP A 22 11.98 0.21 -14.65
CA ASP A 22 12.86 -0.30 -13.59
C ASP A 22 12.27 0.12 -12.24
N HIS A 23 11.46 -0.78 -11.68
CA HIS A 23 10.79 -0.60 -10.39
C HIS A 23 11.76 -0.34 -9.25
N HIS A 24 12.98 -0.87 -9.33
CA HIS A 24 14.01 -0.61 -8.34
C HIS A 24 14.52 0.83 -8.43
N ALA A 25 14.80 1.32 -9.64
CA ALA A 25 15.16 2.73 -9.84
C ALA A 25 14.02 3.68 -9.44
N LEU A 26 12.77 3.36 -9.79
CA LEU A 26 11.59 4.15 -9.41
C LEU A 26 11.39 4.18 -7.90
N MET A 27 11.54 3.04 -7.22
CA MET A 27 11.46 2.95 -5.76
C MET A 27 12.56 3.78 -5.09
N LYS A 28 13.81 3.65 -5.57
CA LYS A 28 14.95 4.43 -5.05
C LYS A 28 14.69 5.94 -5.18
N ALA A 29 14.19 6.39 -6.32
CA ALA A 29 13.85 7.80 -6.54
C ALA A 29 12.71 8.28 -5.64
N ALA A 30 11.67 7.46 -5.43
CA ALA A 30 10.56 7.78 -4.54
C ALA A 30 11.01 7.88 -3.07
N LEU A 31 11.87 6.96 -2.62
CA LEU A 31 12.44 7.00 -1.27
C LEU A 31 13.32 8.25 -1.05
N ALA A 32 14.15 8.62 -2.03
CA ALA A 32 14.93 9.85 -1.96
C ALA A 32 14.03 11.10 -1.79
N ARG A 33 12.87 11.14 -2.47
CA ARG A 33 11.89 12.24 -2.28
C ARG A 33 11.26 12.24 -0.89
N VAL A 34 11.01 11.07 -0.29
CA VAL A 34 10.56 10.96 1.11
C VAL A 34 11.61 11.52 2.06
N GLU A 35 12.89 11.17 1.86
CA GLU A 35 14.00 11.69 2.67
C GLU A 35 14.12 13.21 2.55
N THR A 36 14.04 13.76 1.33
CA THR A 36 14.02 15.21 1.10
C THR A 36 12.84 15.88 1.81
N ALA A 37 11.63 15.35 1.69
CA ALA A 37 10.47 15.90 2.37
C ALA A 37 10.60 15.84 3.91
N HIS A 38 11.22 14.79 4.45
CA HIS A 38 11.56 14.72 5.88
C HIS A 38 12.57 15.77 6.28
N GLN A 39 13.57 16.05 5.44
CA GLN A 39 14.53 17.11 5.72
C GLN A 39 13.85 18.49 5.70
N MET A 40 12.97 18.74 4.73
CA MET A 40 12.16 19.97 4.69
C MET A 40 11.31 20.14 5.96
N LEU A 41 10.72 19.06 6.48
CA LEU A 41 9.97 19.10 7.74
C LEU A 41 10.85 19.45 8.95
N ARG A 42 12.10 18.99 8.97
CA ARG A 42 13.06 19.31 10.05
C ARG A 42 13.56 20.74 9.98
N GLU A 43 13.69 21.27 8.77
CA GLU A 43 14.25 22.60 8.52
C GLU A 43 13.19 23.72 8.53
N ALA A 44 11.91 23.38 8.36
CA ALA A 44 10.82 24.34 8.34
C ALA A 44 10.80 25.22 9.60
N ARG A 45 10.83 26.54 9.38
CA ARG A 45 10.79 27.57 10.44
C ARG A 45 9.50 28.35 10.43
N THR A 46 8.73 28.25 9.35
CA THR A 46 7.43 28.90 9.19
C THR A 46 6.33 27.88 8.98
N LEU A 47 5.08 28.28 9.23
CA LEU A 47 3.91 27.44 8.97
C LEU A 47 3.76 27.12 7.48
N GLU A 48 4.07 28.09 6.60
CA GLU A 48 4.03 27.93 5.15
C GLU A 48 5.05 26.88 4.68
N GLU A 49 6.28 26.93 5.19
CA GLU A 49 7.31 25.93 4.91
C GLU A 49 6.91 24.53 5.42
N LEU A 50 6.26 24.46 6.58
CA LEU A 50 5.76 23.22 7.14
C LEU A 50 4.63 22.62 6.30
N ASP A 51 3.71 23.44 5.79
CA ASP A 51 2.64 23.00 4.89
C ASP A 51 3.19 22.49 3.55
N VAL A 52 4.18 23.18 2.98
CA VAL A 52 4.89 22.73 1.77
C VAL A 52 5.58 21.39 2.03
N ALA A 53 6.31 21.26 3.14
CA ALA A 53 7.00 20.02 3.50
C ALA A 53 6.02 18.87 3.74
N ARG A 54 4.85 19.15 4.33
CA ARG A 54 3.78 18.17 4.54
C ARG A 54 3.16 17.69 3.23
N SER A 55 2.88 18.62 2.31
CA SER A 55 2.39 18.30 0.97
C SER A 55 3.40 17.45 0.20
N ALA A 56 4.69 17.83 0.24
CA ALA A 56 5.77 17.06 -0.39
C ALA A 56 5.88 15.64 0.18
N LEU A 57 5.73 15.47 1.50
CA LEU A 57 5.74 14.15 2.13
C LEU A 57 4.54 13.30 1.68
N GLN A 58 3.34 13.88 1.62
CA GLN A 58 2.13 13.18 1.16
C GLN A 58 2.27 12.72 -0.29
N GLN A 59 2.81 13.57 -1.17
CA GLN A 59 3.06 13.21 -2.56
C GLN A 59 4.10 12.09 -2.67
N ALA A 60 5.23 12.20 -1.97
CA ALA A 60 6.27 11.17 -2.00
C ALA A 60 5.76 9.82 -1.48
N GLN A 61 4.91 9.82 -0.44
CA GLN A 61 4.24 8.60 0.04
C GLN A 61 3.30 7.99 -0.99
N ALA A 62 2.52 8.82 -1.69
CA ALA A 62 1.63 8.36 -2.75
C ALA A 62 2.41 7.70 -3.91
N GLU A 63 3.57 8.25 -4.26
CA GLU A 63 4.46 7.69 -5.28
C GLU A 63 5.05 6.34 -4.86
N VAL A 64 5.53 6.19 -3.63
CA VAL A 64 6.00 4.89 -3.09
C VAL A 64 4.89 3.85 -3.19
N GLN A 65 3.67 4.20 -2.76
CA GLN A 65 2.52 3.31 -2.88
C GLN A 65 2.17 2.98 -4.33
N HIS A 66 2.32 3.94 -5.24
CA HIS A 66 2.10 3.71 -6.67
C HIS A 66 3.10 2.69 -7.21
N VAL A 67 4.40 2.88 -6.97
CA VAL A 67 5.46 1.96 -7.42
C VAL A 67 5.23 0.55 -6.88
N ILE A 68 4.89 0.40 -5.59
CA ILE A 68 4.58 -0.91 -4.98
C ILE A 68 3.39 -1.56 -5.69
N ARG A 69 2.33 -0.78 -5.95
CA ARG A 69 1.12 -1.32 -6.58
C ARG A 69 1.39 -1.74 -8.03
N THR A 70 2.11 -0.93 -8.80
CA THR A 70 2.49 -1.26 -10.18
C THR A 70 3.37 -2.50 -10.22
N ALA A 71 4.43 -2.56 -9.39
CA ALA A 71 5.31 -3.72 -9.29
C ALA A 71 4.56 -5.01 -8.92
N LYS A 72 3.58 -4.93 -8.01
CA LYS A 72 2.76 -6.07 -7.61
C LYS A 72 1.83 -6.53 -8.74
N ARG A 73 1.19 -5.60 -9.47
CA ARG A 73 0.32 -5.93 -10.61
C ARG A 73 1.08 -6.63 -11.72
N GLU A 74 2.27 -6.14 -12.07
CA GLU A 74 3.10 -6.75 -13.11
C GLU A 74 3.57 -8.15 -12.74
N ARG A 75 3.80 -8.41 -11.44
CA ARG A 75 4.09 -9.75 -10.91
C ARG A 75 2.86 -10.65 -10.79
N GLY A 76 1.70 -10.24 -11.29
CA GLY A 76 0.45 -10.99 -11.19
C GLY A 76 -0.14 -11.08 -9.78
N VAL A 77 0.32 -10.24 -8.84
CA VAL A 77 -0.21 -10.21 -7.48
C VAL A 77 -1.50 -9.38 -7.48
N ALA A 78 -2.63 -10.04 -7.24
CA ALA A 78 -3.92 -9.38 -7.10
C ALA A 78 -3.92 -8.43 -5.88
N LEU A 79 -4.00 -7.13 -6.14
CA LEU A 79 -4.12 -6.12 -5.10
C LEU A 79 -5.58 -5.87 -4.79
N ARG A 80 -5.96 -6.04 -3.52
CA ARG A 80 -7.29 -5.62 -3.06
C ARG A 80 -7.42 -4.09 -3.15
N PRO A 81 -8.61 -3.56 -3.48
CA PRO A 81 -8.91 -2.14 -3.40
C PRO A 81 -8.57 -1.55 -2.02
N ILE A 82 -8.13 -0.29 -1.98
CA ILE A 82 -7.73 0.41 -0.74
C ILE A 82 -8.87 0.39 0.29
N ALA A 83 -10.11 0.61 -0.16
CA ALA A 83 -11.30 0.58 0.69
C ALA A 83 -11.48 -0.77 1.41
N GLU A 84 -11.18 -1.89 0.74
CA GLU A 84 -11.26 -3.22 1.35
C GLU A 84 -10.14 -3.43 2.38
N THR A 85 -8.92 -2.98 2.07
CA THR A 85 -7.82 -3.06 3.05
C THR A 85 -8.03 -2.18 4.27
N GLU A 86 -8.66 -1.01 4.13
CA GLU A 86 -9.01 -0.15 5.26
C GLU A 86 -10.05 -0.80 6.18
N GLN A 87 -11.08 -1.44 5.63
CA GLN A 87 -12.07 -2.17 6.42
C GLN A 87 -11.44 -3.32 7.20
N VAL A 88 -10.54 -4.08 6.57
CA VAL A 88 -9.79 -5.17 7.22
C VAL A 88 -8.92 -4.62 8.35
N TYR A 89 -8.22 -3.50 8.13
CA TYR A 89 -7.38 -2.87 9.15
C TYR A 89 -8.20 -2.31 10.31
N ARG A 90 -9.32 -1.64 10.03
CA ARG A 90 -10.27 -1.18 11.05
C ARG A 90 -10.80 -2.36 11.87
N ALA A 91 -11.26 -3.43 11.23
CA ALA A 91 -11.76 -4.62 11.90
C ALA A 91 -10.68 -5.30 12.76
N LEU A 92 -9.45 -5.38 12.27
CA LEU A 92 -8.32 -5.89 13.03
C LEU A 92 -8.00 -5.01 14.25
N ARG A 93 -8.00 -3.68 14.08
CA ARG A 93 -7.76 -2.72 15.17
C ARG A 93 -8.83 -2.82 16.25
N GLU A 94 -10.10 -2.94 15.89
CA GLU A 94 -11.18 -3.11 16.86
C GLU A 94 -11.09 -4.46 17.60
N ARG A 95 -10.70 -5.55 16.92
CA ARG A 95 -10.39 -6.83 17.56
C ARG A 95 -9.21 -6.77 18.53
N LEU A 96 -8.17 -6.01 18.19
CA LEU A 96 -7.00 -5.84 19.05
C LEU A 96 -7.29 -4.96 20.28
N LYS A 97 -8.11 -3.91 20.13
CA LYS A 97 -8.59 -3.09 21.25
C LYS A 97 -9.52 -3.87 22.18
N GLY A 98 -10.35 -4.75 21.64
CA GLY A 98 -11.24 -5.63 22.42
C GLY A 98 -10.52 -6.76 23.18
N ARG A 99 -9.19 -6.90 23.05
CA ARG A 99 -8.38 -7.85 23.84
C ARG A 99 -7.74 -7.22 25.09
N GLY A 100 -8.16 -6.02 25.50
CA GLY A 100 -7.87 -5.49 26.83
C GLY A 100 -8.92 -5.93 27.86
N SER A 101 -8.49 -6.75 28.82
CA SER A 101 -9.19 -7.31 30.01
C SER A 101 -9.94 -8.65 29.85
N PRO A 102 -9.35 -9.76 30.36
CA PRO A 102 -10.09 -10.94 30.79
C PRO A 102 -10.44 -10.78 32.28
N SER A 103 -11.66 -10.35 32.60
CA SER A 103 -12.23 -10.61 33.93
C SER A 103 -13.76 -10.56 33.82
N ASP A 104 -14.38 -11.59 34.38
CA ASP A 104 -15.80 -11.67 34.75
C ASP A 104 -16.84 -11.69 33.63
N ALA A 105 -17.05 -12.91 33.10
CA ALA A 105 -18.40 -13.47 32.99
C ALA A 105 -18.32 -14.98 32.64
N GLN A 106 -17.85 -15.79 33.58
CA GLN A 106 -18.35 -17.17 33.66
C GLN A 106 -19.80 -17.10 34.14
N VAL A 107 -20.73 -16.89 33.21
CA VAL A 107 -22.14 -17.25 33.44
C VAL A 107 -22.26 -18.69 32.97
N GLN A 108 -22.20 -19.63 33.93
CA GLN A 108 -22.65 -21.01 33.71
C GLN A 108 -24.14 -21.01 33.37
N PRO A 109 -24.57 -21.74 32.33
CA PRO A 109 -25.92 -22.25 32.28
C PRO A 109 -25.89 -23.78 32.19
N GLY A 110 -26.64 -24.43 33.10
CA GLY A 110 -27.03 -25.83 32.91
C GLY A 110 -26.25 -26.82 33.76
N ARG A 111 -26.61 -26.90 35.03
CA ARG A 111 -26.49 -28.15 35.79
C ARG A 111 -27.82 -28.89 35.64
N PRO A 112 -27.90 -29.97 34.85
CA PRO A 112 -29.00 -30.91 34.98
C PRO A 112 -28.74 -31.82 36.19
N ASP A 113 -29.79 -32.04 36.98
CA ASP A 113 -29.80 -32.97 38.10
C ASP A 113 -29.33 -34.36 37.69
N SER A 114 -28.56 -35.02 38.55
CA SER A 114 -28.32 -36.46 38.48
C SER A 114 -28.23 -37.05 39.89
N PRO A 115 -28.70 -38.30 40.08
CA PRO A 115 -29.32 -38.75 41.33
C PRO A 115 -28.40 -39.58 42.25
N ALA A 116 -28.80 -39.65 43.53
CA ALA A 116 -28.57 -40.64 44.59
C ALA A 116 -27.23 -41.39 44.73
N ALA A 117 -26.61 -41.32 45.94
CA ALA A 117 -26.11 -42.47 46.73
C ALA A 117 -25.40 -42.06 48.05
N GLY A 118 -25.77 -42.72 49.17
CA GLY A 118 -25.02 -42.87 50.44
C GLY A 118 -25.05 -41.65 51.39
N GLU A 119 -25.40 -41.74 52.68
CA GLU A 119 -25.42 -42.84 53.66
C GLU A 119 -26.72 -42.87 54.48
#